data_AF-A0A8J7KBZ9-F1
#
_entry.id   AF-A0A8J7KBZ9-F1
#
_cell.length_a   1.000
_cell.length_b   1.000
_cell.length_c   1.000
_cell.angle_alpha   90.00
_cell.angle_beta   90.00
_cell.angle_gamma   90.00
#
_symmetry.space_group_name_H-M   'P 1'
#
loop_
_entity.id
_entity.type
_entity.pdbx_description
1 polymer ?
#
loop_
_entity_poly.entity_id
_entity_poly.type
_entity_poly.pdbx_seq_one_letter_code
_entity_poly.pdbx_strand_id
1 'polypeptide(L)'
;MELLPPDIATQITLYSGGVLRELVRLVNICCRICLRQVRRGQDSVIDGTVLAQAVKEIRLDFETTLSKADYATLQTTYERFTPDDPKAQDFLDLLHGLHVLEYRNDQVWYDLHPIVIDLLKLKGLIS
;
A
#
# COMPACT_ATOMS: atom_id res chain seq x y z
N MET A 1 5.14 28.00 5.22
CA MET A 1 5.63 26.71 4.69
C MET A 1 4.53 25.70 4.88
N GLU A 2 4.03 25.11 3.80
CA GLU A 2 3.03 24.05 3.87
C GLU A 2 3.73 22.73 4.21
N LEU A 3 3.34 22.08 5.31
CA LEU A 3 4.01 20.88 5.81
C LEU A 3 3.67 19.62 5.01
N LEU A 4 2.57 19.67 4.25
CA LEU A 4 2.07 18.61 3.39
C LEU A 4 1.50 19.25 2.12
N PRO A 5 2.26 19.28 1.01
CA PRO A 5 1.77 19.80 -0.25
C PRO A 5 0.51 19.04 -0.75
N PRO A 6 -0.45 19.69 -1.43
CA PRO A 6 -1.71 19.07 -1.82
C PRO A 6 -1.57 17.88 -2.80
N ASP A 7 -0.56 17.92 -3.67
CA ASP A 7 -0.23 16.82 -4.57
C ASP A 7 0.27 15.59 -3.79
N ILE A 8 1.09 15.80 -2.77
CA ILE A 8 1.56 14.71 -1.88
C ILE A 8 0.41 14.17 -1.03
N ALA A 9 -0.49 15.04 -0.53
CA ALA A 9 -1.70 14.59 0.16
C ALA A 9 -2.55 13.69 -0.75
N THR A 10 -2.71 14.06 -2.02
CA THR A 10 -3.42 13.26 -3.03
C THR A 10 -2.74 11.91 -3.24
N GLN A 11 -1.42 11.87 -3.36
CA GLN A 11 -0.67 10.62 -3.51
C GLN A 11 -0.81 9.72 -2.28
N ILE A 12 -0.77 10.28 -1.06
CA ILE A 12 -1.02 9.53 0.18
C ILE A 12 -2.42 8.90 0.17
N THR A 13 -3.43 9.65 -0.26
CA THR A 13 -4.80 9.11 -0.41
C THR A 13 -4.83 7.95 -1.41
N LEU A 14 -4.19 8.09 -2.57
CA LEU A 14 -4.11 7.03 -3.57
C LEU A 14 -3.40 5.78 -3.02
N TYR A 15 -2.23 5.94 -2.38
CA TYR A 15 -1.49 4.81 -1.82
C TYR A 15 -2.20 4.09 -0.67
N SER A 16 -3.14 4.74 0.01
CA SER A 16 -3.94 4.11 1.06
C SER A 16 -4.96 3.09 0.55
N GLY A 17 -5.20 3.05 -0.77
CA GLY A 17 -6.22 2.16 -1.36
C GLY A 17 -7.65 2.48 -0.91
N GLY A 18 -7.89 3.69 -0.37
CA GLY A 18 -9.17 4.07 0.23
C GLY A 18 -9.38 3.55 1.66
N VAL A 19 -8.37 2.91 2.26
CA VAL A 19 -8.44 2.40 3.64
C VAL A 19 -7.89 3.45 4.61
N LEU A 20 -8.76 4.02 5.44
CA LEU A 20 -8.39 5.07 6.40
C LEU A 20 -7.25 4.64 7.34
N ARG A 21 -7.23 3.36 7.74
CA ARG A 21 -6.15 2.80 8.57
C ARG A 21 -4.80 2.89 7.87
N GLU A 22 -4.73 2.54 6.59
CA GLU A 22 -3.49 2.59 5.82
C GLU A 22 -3.08 4.03 5.50
N LEU A 23 -4.04 4.93 5.31
CA LEU A 23 -3.76 6.38 5.21
C LEU A 23 -3.05 6.87 6.48
N VAL A 24 -3.62 6.58 7.66
CA VAL A 24 -3.03 6.98 8.95
C VAL A 24 -1.66 6.32 9.16
N ARG A 25 -1.49 5.04 8.80
CA ARG A 25 -0.20 4.35 8.85
C ARG A 25 0.84 5.05 7.99
N LEU A 26 0.51 5.35 6.74
CA LEU A 26 1.42 5.99 5.79
C LEU A 26 1.84 7.39 6.24
N VAL A 27 0.88 8.21 6.69
CA VAL A 27 1.16 9.54 7.25
C VAL A 27 2.04 9.44 8.50
N ASN A 28 1.78 8.49 9.39
CA ASN A 28 2.62 8.30 10.58
C ASN A 28 4.07 7.95 10.24
N ILE A 29 4.29 7.10 9.23
CA ILE A 29 5.65 6.78 8.78
C ILE A 29 6.32 8.02 8.17
N CYS A 30 5.59 8.81 7.36
CA CYS A 30 6.08 10.10 6.85
C CYS A 30 6.50 11.04 8.00
N CYS A 31 5.64 11.22 9.01
CA CYS A 31 5.94 12.03 10.18
C CYS A 31 7.18 11.53 10.95
N ARG A 32 7.36 10.21 11.09
CA ARG A 32 8.57 9.63 11.72
C ARG A 32 9.84 9.92 10.92
N ILE A 33 9.76 9.88 9.59
CA ILE A 33 10.88 10.25 8.70
C ILE A 33 11.21 11.74 8.89
N CYS A 34 10.21 12.62 8.82
CA CYS A 34 10.39 14.05 9.02
C CYS A 34 10.98 14.38 10.40
N LEU A 35 10.48 13.75 11.47
CA LEU A 35 10.99 13.95 12.82
C LEU A 35 12.49 13.61 12.95
N ARG A 36 12.97 12.59 12.22
CA ARG A 36 14.41 12.26 12.18
C ARG A 36 15.23 13.35 11.49
N GLN A 37 14.70 14.00 10.46
CA GLN A 37 15.36 15.12 9.77
C GLN A 37 15.41 16.37 10.66
N VAL A 38 14.30 16.71 11.32
CA VAL A 38 14.23 17.84 12.26
C VAL A 38 15.22 17.67 13.41
N ARG A 39 15.36 16.47 13.97
CA ARG A 39 16.35 16.16 15.01
C ARG A 39 17.81 16.32 14.55
N ARG A 40 18.07 16.36 13.24
CA ARG A 40 19.38 16.63 12.64
C ARG A 40 19.58 18.11 12.29
N GLY A 41 18.65 18.99 12.70
CA GLY A 41 18.69 20.42 12.40
C GLY A 41 18.28 20.75 10.96
N GLN A 42 17.56 19.85 10.28
CA GLN A 42 17.06 20.06 8.92
C GLN A 42 15.60 20.48 8.97
N ASP A 43 15.21 21.45 8.16
CA ASP A 43 13.79 21.67 7.87
C ASP A 43 13.20 20.44 7.18
N SER A 44 11.93 20.17 7.45
CA SER A 44 11.28 18.97 6.95
C SER A 44 9.83 19.24 6.54
N VAL A 45 9.47 18.67 5.40
CA VAL A 45 8.15 18.68 4.79
C VAL A 45 7.87 17.26 4.33
N ILE A 46 6.61 16.82 4.37
CA ILE A 46 6.21 15.55 3.76
C ILE A 46 6.18 15.75 2.25
N ASP A 47 7.35 15.62 1.62
CA ASP A 47 7.53 15.73 0.18
C ASP A 47 7.51 14.35 -0.49
N GLY A 48 7.71 14.31 -1.82
CA GLY A 48 7.76 13.06 -2.58
C GLY A 48 8.90 12.12 -2.14
N THR A 49 10.00 12.65 -1.60
CA THR A 49 11.12 11.83 -1.10
C THR A 49 10.74 11.13 0.20
N VAL A 50 10.10 11.85 1.12
CA VAL A 50 9.57 11.29 2.38
C VAL A 50 8.50 10.25 2.07
N LEU A 51 7.56 10.55 1.18
CA LEU A 51 6.51 9.62 0.77
C LEU A 51 7.10 8.34 0.14
N ALA A 52 8.06 8.47 -0.78
CA ALA A 52 8.70 7.32 -1.41
C ALA A 52 9.42 6.41 -0.40
N GLN A 53 10.04 7.00 0.64
CA GLN A 53 10.63 6.22 1.73
C GLN A 53 9.58 5.49 2.57
N ALA A 54 8.46 6.16 2.88
CA ALA A 54 7.37 5.56 3.64
C ALA A 54 6.69 4.41 2.87
N VAL A 55 6.41 4.61 1.58
CA VAL A 55 5.88 3.57 0.68
C VAL A 55 6.84 2.38 0.60
N LYS A 56 8.16 2.64 0.50
CA LYS A 56 9.16 1.57 0.50
C LYS A 56 9.16 0.76 1.81
N GLU A 57 9.02 1.41 2.97
CA GLU A 57 8.95 0.73 4.28
C GLU A 57 7.74 -0.25 4.30
N ILE A 58 6.55 0.24 3.94
CA ILE A 58 5.34 -0.59 3.90
C ILE A 58 5.45 -1.71 2.84
N ARG A 59 6.05 -1.43 1.68
CA ARG A 59 6.22 -2.44 0.62
C ARG A 59 7.07 -3.61 1.09
N LEU A 60 8.14 -3.32 1.83
CA LEU A 60 9.00 -4.37 2.42
C LEU A 60 8.23 -5.18 3.46
N ASP A 61 7.42 -4.53 4.31
CA ASP A 61 6.55 -5.23 5.26
C ASP A 61 5.63 -6.23 4.53
N PHE A 62 4.95 -5.79 3.46
CA PHE A 62 4.14 -6.69 2.63
C PHE A 62 4.97 -7.84 2.04
N GLU A 63 6.09 -7.53 1.39
CA GLU A 63 6.93 -8.52 0.74
C GLU A 63 7.41 -9.62 1.70
N THR A 64 7.76 -9.27 2.93
CA THR A 64 8.27 -10.24 3.92
C THR A 64 7.27 -11.30 4.36
N THR A 65 5.98 -11.05 4.15
CA THR A 65 4.90 -11.97 4.53
C THR A 65 4.45 -12.89 3.39
N LEU A 66 4.88 -12.62 2.16
CA LEU A 66 4.40 -13.31 0.96
C LEU A 66 5.25 -14.52 0.61
N SER A 67 4.57 -15.66 0.41
CA SER A 67 5.10 -16.86 -0.19
C SER A 67 4.99 -16.85 -1.73
N LYS A 68 5.59 -17.84 -2.39
CA LYS A 68 5.47 -18.01 -3.84
C LYS A 68 4.02 -18.25 -4.29
N ALA A 69 3.23 -18.95 -3.49
CA ALA A 69 1.83 -19.24 -3.81
C ALA A 69 1.00 -17.95 -3.77
N ASP A 70 1.26 -17.08 -2.79
CA ASP A 70 0.54 -15.82 -2.63
C ASP A 70 0.70 -14.90 -3.85
N TYR A 71 1.89 -14.84 -4.45
CA TYR A 71 2.10 -14.08 -5.69
C TYR A 71 1.22 -14.55 -6.85
N ALA A 72 0.86 -15.83 -6.91
CA ALA A 72 -0.07 -16.32 -7.93
C ALA A 72 -1.49 -15.84 -7.65
N THR A 73 -1.96 -15.95 -6.40
CA THR A 73 -3.27 -15.45 -5.97
C THR A 73 -3.40 -13.94 -6.19
N LEU A 74 -2.35 -13.16 -5.91
CA LEU A 74 -2.33 -11.72 -6.13
C LEU A 74 -2.43 -11.37 -7.62
N GLN A 75 -1.71 -12.06 -8.50
CA GLN A 75 -1.82 -11.86 -9.96
C GLN A 75 -3.25 -12.16 -10.46
N THR A 76 -3.81 -13.31 -10.07
CA THR A 76 -5.19 -13.66 -10.43
C THR A 76 -6.19 -12.60 -9.96
N THR A 77 -6.04 -12.12 -8.72
CA THR A 77 -6.93 -11.08 -8.17
C THR A 77 -6.81 -9.77 -8.94
N TYR A 78 -5.60 -9.33 -9.28
CA TYR A 78 -5.36 -8.11 -10.07
C TYR A 78 -5.98 -8.19 -11.47
N GLU A 79 -5.89 -9.34 -12.13
CA GLU A 79 -6.41 -9.51 -13.49
C GLU A 79 -7.93 -9.63 -13.55
N ARG A 80 -8.54 -10.23 -12.52
CA ARG A 80 -9.95 -10.63 -12.56
C ARG A 80 -10.86 -9.80 -11.66
N PHE A 81 -10.30 -9.01 -10.74
CA PHE A 81 -11.01 -8.30 -9.67
C PHE A 81 -11.86 -9.22 -8.76
N THR A 82 -11.56 -10.52 -8.78
CA THR A 82 -12.22 -11.55 -7.98
C THR A 82 -11.23 -12.69 -7.73
N PRO A 83 -11.24 -13.30 -6.53
CA PRO A 83 -10.56 -14.57 -6.31
C PRO A 83 -11.27 -15.71 -7.04
N ASP A 84 -10.56 -16.84 -7.18
CA ASP A 84 -11.17 -18.10 -7.64
C ASP A 84 -12.15 -18.67 -6.58
N ASP A 85 -11.81 -18.59 -5.29
CA ASP A 85 -12.69 -18.88 -4.16
C ASP A 85 -12.51 -17.84 -3.03
N PRO A 86 -13.50 -16.97 -2.77
CA PRO A 86 -13.40 -15.95 -1.72
C PRO A 86 -13.41 -16.51 -0.29
N LYS A 87 -13.67 -17.82 -0.12
CA LYS A 87 -13.66 -18.50 1.19
C LYS A 87 -12.39 -19.32 1.43
N ALA A 88 -11.51 -19.41 0.45
CA ALA A 88 -10.25 -20.11 0.60
C ALA A 88 -9.36 -19.37 1.63
N GLN A 89 -8.74 -20.13 2.54
CA GLN A 89 -8.02 -19.56 3.68
C GLN A 89 -6.83 -18.71 3.25
N ASP A 90 -6.13 -19.11 2.20
CA ASP A 90 -5.03 -18.37 1.59
C ASP A 90 -5.46 -16.99 1.08
N PHE A 91 -6.63 -16.90 0.43
CA PHE A 91 -7.19 -15.61 0.02
C PHE A 91 -7.61 -14.76 1.23
N LEU A 92 -8.26 -15.38 2.23
CA LEU A 92 -8.67 -14.68 3.45
C LEU A 92 -7.47 -14.14 4.23
N ASP A 93 -6.35 -14.87 4.24
CA ASP A 93 -5.11 -14.41 4.87
C ASP A 93 -4.55 -13.16 4.17
N LEU A 94 -4.59 -13.11 2.83
CA LEU A 94 -4.23 -11.91 2.05
C LEU A 94 -5.18 -10.74 2.25
N LEU A 95 -6.48 -11.01 2.44
CA LEU A 95 -7.47 -9.99 2.77
C LEU A 95 -7.26 -9.41 4.17
N HIS A 96 -7.02 -10.27 5.17
CA HIS A 96 -6.72 -9.83 6.53
C HIS A 96 -5.39 -9.08 6.62
N GLY A 97 -4.40 -9.49 5.82
CA GLY A 97 -3.11 -8.83 5.69
C GLY A 97 -3.15 -7.49 4.94
N LEU A 98 -4.29 -7.12 4.35
CA LEU A 98 -4.47 -5.96 3.47
C LEU A 98 -3.62 -6.02 2.21
N HIS A 99 -3.15 -7.19 1.78
CA HIS A 99 -2.54 -7.34 0.46
C HIS A 99 -3.59 -7.22 -0.63
N VAL A 100 -4.77 -7.78 -0.36
CA VAL A 100 -6.02 -7.63 -1.12
C VAL A 100 -6.96 -6.73 -0.33
N LEU A 101 -7.71 -5.89 -1.05
CA LEU A 101 -8.72 -4.99 -0.54
C LEU A 101 -10.08 -5.39 -1.10
N GLU A 102 -11.10 -5.37 -0.25
CA GLU A 102 -12.49 -5.57 -0.65
C GLU A 102 -13.19 -4.22 -0.79
N TYR A 103 -13.82 -4.02 -1.94
CA TYR A 103 -14.63 -2.86 -2.22
C TYR A 103 -16.10 -3.27 -2.30
N ARG A 104 -16.93 -2.57 -1.54
CA ARG A 104 -18.37 -2.74 -1.53
C ARG A 104 -19.01 -1.49 -2.10
N ASN A 105 -19.15 -1.44 -3.42
CA ASN A 105 -20.05 -0.50 -4.07
C ASN A 105 -21.34 -1.26 -4.44
N ASP A 106 -22.06 -0.87 -5.50
CA ASP A 106 -23.24 -1.60 -5.99
C ASP A 106 -22.98 -3.11 -6.17
N GLN A 107 -21.71 -3.52 -6.30
CA GLN A 107 -21.22 -4.89 -6.27
C GLN A 107 -20.02 -5.06 -5.32
N VAL A 108 -19.77 -6.29 -4.89
CA VAL A 108 -18.54 -6.64 -4.15
C VAL A 108 -17.48 -7.06 -5.15
N TRP A 109 -16.32 -6.42 -5.08
CA TRP A 109 -15.15 -6.75 -5.90
C TRP A 109 -13.87 -6.56 -5.10
N TYR A 110 -12.78 -7.10 -5.62
CA TYR A 110 -11.49 -7.11 -4.95
C TYR A 110 -10.43 -6.50 -5.84
N ASP A 111 -9.44 -5.86 -5.24
CA ASP A 111 -8.22 -5.44 -5.92
C ASP A 111 -7.04 -5.55 -4.96
N LEU A 112 -5.84 -5.32 -5.45
CA LEU A 112 -4.65 -5.29 -4.62
C LEU A 112 -4.49 -3.94 -3.95
N HIS A 113 -3.87 -3.94 -2.77
CA HIS A 113 -3.40 -2.71 -2.17
C HIS A 113 -2.41 -2.01 -3.13
N PRO A 114 -2.48 -0.68 -3.34
CA PRO A 114 -1.64 0.01 -4.33
C PRO A 114 -0.14 -0.22 -4.17
N ILE A 115 0.35 -0.25 -2.93
CA ILE A 115 1.75 -0.58 -2.62
C ILE A 115 2.13 -2.04 -3.00
N VAL A 116 1.17 -2.96 -2.98
CA VAL A 116 1.36 -4.35 -3.46
C VAL A 116 1.35 -4.41 -4.99
N ILE A 117 0.55 -3.58 -5.68
CA ILE A 117 0.64 -3.42 -7.14
C ILE A 117 2.06 -3.00 -7.54
N ASP A 118 2.62 -2.00 -6.86
CA ASP A 118 4.00 -1.55 -7.09
C ASP A 118 5.03 -2.67 -6.85
N LEU A 119 4.81 -3.52 -5.85
CA LEU A 119 5.65 -4.69 -5.58
C LEU A 119 5.63 -5.68 -6.75
N LEU A 120 4.43 -6.01 -7.26
CA LEU A 120 4.29 -6.95 -8.38
C LEU A 120 4.90 -6.37 -9.66
N LYS A 121 4.73 -5.07 -9.93
CA LYS A 121 5.39 -4.37 -11.05
C LYS A 121 6.90 -4.43 -10.94
N LEU A 122 7.46 -4.15 -9.75
CA LEU A 122 8.90 -4.22 -9.51
C LEU A 122 9.47 -5.63 -9.73
N LYS A 123 8.67 -6.67 -9.46
CA LYS A 123 9.03 -8.07 -9.72
C LYS A 123 8.76 -8.52 -11.16
N GLY A 124 8.19 -7.67 -12.01
CA GLY A 124 7.83 -8.01 -13.39
C GLY A 124 6.70 -9.02 -13.51
N LEU A 125 5.83 -9.12 -12.49
CA LEU A 125 4.70 -10.05 -12.46
C LEU A 125 3.45 -9.47 -13.11
N ILE A 126 3.32 -8.14 -13.17
CA ILE A 126 2.22 -7.42 -13.83
C ILE A 126 2.76 -6.19 -14.57
N SER A 127 1.96 -5.64 -15.50
CA SER A 127 2.24 -4.41 -16.26
C SER A 127 1.60 -3.18 -15.61
#